data_AF-A0A367IP29-F1
#
_entry.id   AF-A0A367IP29-F1
#
_cell.length_a   1.000
_cell.length_b   1.000
_cell.length_c   1.000
_cell.angle_alpha   90.00
_cell.angle_beta   90.00
_cell.angle_gamma   90.00
#
_symmetry.space_group_name_H-M   'P 1'
#
loop_
_entity.id
_entity.type
_entity.pdbx_description
1 polymer ?
#
loop_
_entity_poly.entity_id
_entity_poly.type
_entity_poly.pdbx_seq_one_letter_code
_entity_poly.pdbx_strand_id
1 'polypeptide(L)'
;FLKKLDSLKYTSIVALFAVVYLCIIVIYYYHPIQDSAEIEYFTVSSSIFGHLPVFVFSFTCHQNIFSVYNELRDNSRRSITRVICLSIGSSAFIYEGIAILGYLSFGKNVLSNVIMEYSSSYFVAGGRLAMVILVVFSYPLQAHPCRASLDKVLGKEKAERSVFKYFAMTTTILILSYIVAITVTKLDVILSFVGSTGSTTISFILPGLFYYKIHEQDPWRPGKIMAVVLSVYGLLIMAFCLTFNIMRITSH
;
A
#
# COMPACT_ATOMS: atom_id res chain seq x y z
N PHE A 1 -25.09 -6.78 -3.77
CA PHE A 1 -23.71 -6.26 -3.98
C PHE A 1 -23.60 -4.90 -3.33
N LEU A 2 -22.75 -4.76 -2.32
CA LEU A 2 -22.64 -3.55 -1.49
C LEU A 2 -22.41 -2.32 -2.40
N LYS A 3 -23.43 -1.47 -2.55
CA LYS A 3 -23.43 -0.32 -3.48
C LYS A 3 -22.69 0.91 -2.92
N LYS A 4 -22.22 0.86 -1.67
CA LYS A 4 -21.62 2.00 -0.94
C LYS A 4 -20.50 1.53 -0.01
N LEU A 5 -19.41 2.28 0.05
CA LEU A 5 -18.32 2.05 1.02
C LEU A 5 -18.83 2.22 2.47
N ASP A 6 -19.87 3.03 2.68
CA ASP A 6 -20.59 3.22 3.95
C ASP A 6 -21.14 1.92 4.55
N SER A 7 -21.43 0.92 3.72
CA SER A 7 -21.86 -0.40 4.21
C SER A 7 -20.73 -1.19 4.90
N LEU A 8 -19.47 -0.82 4.66
CA LEU A 8 -18.28 -1.34 5.34
C LEU A 8 -17.84 -0.47 6.52
N LYS A 9 -18.63 0.53 6.95
CA LYS A 9 -18.24 1.39 8.09
C LYS A 9 -17.95 0.60 9.35
N TYR A 10 -18.75 -0.43 9.65
CA TYR A 10 -18.56 -1.26 10.84
C TYR A 10 -17.29 -2.10 10.76
N THR A 11 -16.99 -2.70 9.60
CA THR A 11 -15.74 -3.44 9.40
C THR A 11 -14.53 -2.50 9.43
N SER A 12 -14.68 -1.26 8.95
CA SER A 12 -13.64 -0.23 9.00
C SER A 12 -13.35 0.23 10.43
N ILE A 13 -14.38 0.37 11.28
CA ILE A 13 -14.21 0.68 12.71
C ILE A 13 -13.42 -0.44 13.40
N VAL A 14 -13.76 -1.71 13.15
CA VAL A 14 -13.02 -2.85 13.71
C VAL A 14 -11.56 -2.85 13.24
N ALA A 15 -11.32 -2.56 11.95
CA ALA A 15 -9.96 -2.44 11.42
C ALA A 15 -9.17 -1.29 12.09
N LEU A 16 -9.80 -0.14 12.36
CA LEU A 16 -9.15 0.95 13.09
C LEU A 16 -8.77 0.56 14.52
N PHE A 17 -9.64 -0.16 15.23
CA PHE A 17 -9.29 -0.70 16.55
C PHE A 17 -8.11 -1.66 16.49
N ALA A 18 -8.03 -2.51 15.45
CA ALA A 18 -6.88 -3.38 15.25
C ALA A 18 -5.58 -2.59 15.03
N VAL A 19 -5.61 -1.52 14.23
CA VAL A 19 -4.44 -0.62 14.05
C VAL A 19 -4.01 -0.01 15.38
N VAL A 20 -4.95 0.55 16.14
CA VAL A 20 -4.67 1.16 17.45
C VAL A 20 -4.07 0.11 18.40
N TYR A 21 -4.61 -1.10 18.41
CA TYR A 21 -4.10 -2.18 19.24
C TYR A 21 -2.67 -2.58 18.87
N LEU A 22 -2.34 -2.66 17.59
CA LEU A 22 -0.97 -2.89 17.11
C LEU A 22 -0.02 -1.76 17.53
N CYS A 23 -0.47 -0.50 17.47
CA CYS A 23 0.31 0.64 17.96
C CYS A 23 0.60 0.50 19.46
N ILE A 24 -0.40 0.10 20.25
CA ILE A 24 -0.24 -0.12 21.69
C ILE A 24 0.78 -1.21 21.97
N ILE A 25 0.81 -2.30 21.20
CA ILE A 25 1.84 -3.35 21.35
C ILE A 25 3.24 -2.76 21.17
N VAL A 26 3.47 -2.01 20.11
CA VAL A 26 4.79 -1.41 19.82
C VAL A 26 5.20 -0.43 20.91
N ILE A 27 4.27 0.39 21.41
CA ILE A 27 4.53 1.35 22.49
C ILE A 27 4.75 0.65 23.83
N TYR A 28 3.99 -0.39 24.15
CA TYR A 28 4.05 -1.09 25.44
C TYR A 28 5.33 -1.92 25.58
N TYR A 29 5.74 -2.61 24.52
CA TYR A 29 6.97 -3.40 24.49
C TYR A 29 8.20 -2.59 24.07
N TYR A 30 8.08 -1.26 23.98
CA TYR A 30 9.21 -0.41 23.68
C TYR A 30 10.23 -0.46 24.83
N HIS A 31 11.37 -1.05 24.54
CA HIS A 31 12.57 -0.95 25.35
C HIS A 31 13.74 -0.62 24.44
N PRO A 32 14.42 0.52 24.63
CA PRO A 32 15.53 0.88 23.77
C PRO A 32 16.65 -0.15 23.93
N ILE A 33 17.24 -0.58 22.81
CA ILE A 33 18.44 -1.40 22.83
C ILE A 33 19.55 -0.66 23.57
N GLN A 34 20.20 -1.37 24.48
CA GLN A 34 21.24 -0.78 25.33
C GLN A 34 22.58 -0.66 24.60
N ASP A 35 22.82 -1.51 23.60
CA ASP A 35 24.02 -1.48 22.77
C ASP A 35 23.89 -0.45 21.63
N SER A 36 24.45 0.73 21.83
CA SER A 36 24.40 1.84 20.86
C SER A 36 25.06 1.52 19.51
N ALA A 37 25.86 0.46 19.42
CA ALA A 37 26.49 0.01 18.16
C ALA A 37 25.47 -0.58 17.15
N GLU A 38 24.29 -0.99 17.62
CA GLU A 38 23.23 -1.54 16.78
C GLU A 38 22.28 -0.47 16.23
N ILE A 39 22.40 0.78 16.67
CA ILE A 39 21.60 1.91 16.20
C ILE A 39 22.42 2.73 15.20
N GLU A 40 22.03 2.67 13.92
CA GLU A 40 22.59 3.51 12.87
C GLU A 40 21.64 4.67 12.58
N TYR A 41 22.00 5.88 13.06
CA TYR A 41 21.17 7.07 12.83
C TYR A 41 21.13 7.52 11.37
N PHE A 42 22.21 7.28 10.61
CA PHE A 42 22.27 7.64 9.20
C PHE A 42 23.25 6.75 8.44
N THR A 43 22.74 5.89 7.56
CA THR A 43 23.55 5.15 6.61
C THR A 43 22.93 5.20 5.21
N VAL A 44 23.69 5.72 4.25
CA VAL A 44 23.30 5.70 2.84
C VAL A 44 23.85 4.42 2.24
N SER A 45 22.98 3.43 2.11
CA SER A 45 23.31 2.13 1.51
C SER A 45 22.40 1.85 0.32
N SER A 46 22.87 1.02 -0.61
CA SER A 46 22.07 0.54 -1.75
C SER A 46 20.80 -0.20 -1.31
N SER A 47 20.68 -0.62 -0.05
CA SER A 47 19.45 -1.18 0.53
C SER A 47 18.26 -0.22 0.48
N ILE A 48 18.48 1.10 0.46
CA ILE A 48 17.42 2.12 0.36
C ILE A 48 16.52 1.85 -0.86
N PHE A 49 17.08 1.34 -1.96
CA PHE A 49 16.32 1.04 -3.17
C PHE A 49 15.40 -0.18 -3.03
N GLY A 50 15.67 -1.07 -2.07
CA GLY A 50 14.74 -2.13 -1.68
C GLY A 50 13.60 -1.62 -0.79
N HIS A 51 13.84 -0.56 -0.01
CA HIS A 51 12.85 0.00 0.94
C HIS A 51 11.98 1.11 0.32
N LEU A 52 12.51 1.90 -0.60
CA LEU A 52 11.78 2.98 -1.29
C LEU A 52 10.46 2.50 -1.91
N PRO A 53 10.40 1.36 -2.61
CA PRO A 53 9.13 0.83 -3.13
C PRO A 53 8.13 0.47 -2.03
N VAL A 54 8.59 -0.08 -0.90
CA VAL A 54 7.73 -0.41 0.24
C VAL A 54 7.11 0.87 0.82
N PHE A 55 7.90 1.94 0.89
CA PHE A 55 7.42 3.28 1.28
C PHE A 55 6.40 3.86 0.29
N VAL A 56 6.64 3.74 -1.03
CA VAL A 56 5.65 4.16 -2.04
C VAL A 56 4.36 3.35 -1.90
N PHE A 57 4.47 2.05 -1.65
CA PHE A 57 3.31 1.18 -1.40
C PHE A 57 2.52 1.59 -0.15
N SER A 58 3.18 1.92 0.95
CA SER A 58 2.50 2.27 2.21
C SER A 58 1.60 3.51 2.08
N PHE A 59 1.93 4.43 1.18
CA PHE A 59 1.10 5.62 0.89
C PHE A 59 0.17 5.45 -0.32
N THR A 60 0.02 4.23 -0.84
CA THR A 60 -0.87 3.98 -1.97
C THR A 60 -2.32 3.77 -1.52
N CYS A 61 -3.15 4.78 -1.73
CA CYS A 61 -4.60 4.70 -1.55
C CYS A 61 -5.41 5.11 -2.79
N HIS A 62 -4.71 5.45 -3.89
CA HIS A 62 -5.24 6.07 -5.10
C HIS A 62 -6.39 5.30 -5.76
N GLN A 63 -6.38 3.97 -5.73
CA GLN A 63 -7.43 3.14 -6.35
C GLN A 63 -8.82 3.38 -5.75
N ASN A 64 -8.90 3.89 -4.52
CA ASN A 64 -10.16 4.13 -3.83
C ASN A 64 -10.66 5.58 -3.95
N ILE A 65 -9.89 6.47 -4.59
CA ILE A 65 -10.20 7.91 -4.60
C ILE A 65 -11.55 8.24 -5.23
N PHE A 66 -11.94 7.53 -6.29
CA PHE A 66 -13.24 7.74 -6.95
C PHE A 66 -14.42 7.31 -6.06
N SER A 67 -14.25 6.23 -5.29
CA SER A 67 -15.27 5.78 -4.35
C SER A 67 -15.42 6.79 -3.21
N VAL A 68 -14.32 7.32 -2.69
CA VAL A 68 -14.32 8.40 -1.68
C VAL A 68 -14.98 9.66 -2.24
N TYR A 69 -14.60 10.09 -3.45
CA TYR A 69 -15.18 11.26 -4.12
C TYR A 69 -16.71 11.18 -4.24
N ASN A 70 -17.23 10.01 -4.63
CA ASN A 70 -18.67 9.80 -4.84
C ASN A 70 -19.47 9.66 -3.53
N GLU A 71 -18.81 9.42 -2.40
CA GLU A 71 -19.46 9.22 -1.10
C GLU A 71 -19.32 10.43 -0.16
N LEU A 72 -18.38 11.33 -0.45
CA LEU A 72 -18.25 12.60 0.26
C LEU A 72 -19.51 13.45 0.12
N ARG A 73 -20.03 13.91 1.27
CA ARG A 73 -21.20 14.80 1.33
C ARG A 73 -20.96 16.12 0.59
N ASP A 74 -19.76 16.68 0.73
CA ASP A 74 -19.28 17.81 -0.05
C ASP A 74 -18.07 17.35 -0.89
N ASN A 75 -18.26 17.30 -2.20
CA ASN A 75 -17.24 16.94 -3.19
C ASN A 75 -16.54 18.17 -3.80
N SER A 76 -16.61 19.32 -3.12
CA SER A 76 -15.80 20.49 -3.49
C SER A 76 -14.31 20.17 -3.44
N ARG A 77 -13.52 20.82 -4.32
CA ARG A 77 -12.05 20.63 -4.35
C ARG A 77 -11.40 20.83 -2.98
N ARG A 78 -11.88 21.81 -2.20
CA ARG A 78 -11.38 22.11 -0.85
C ARG A 78 -11.66 20.97 0.13
N SER A 79 -12.87 20.41 0.10
CA SER A 79 -13.26 19.28 0.96
C SER A 79 -12.40 18.05 0.68
N ILE A 80 -12.24 17.69 -0.61
CA ILE A 80 -11.43 16.54 -1.02
C ILE A 80 -9.96 16.72 -0.66
N THR A 81 -9.36 17.88 -0.96
CA THR A 81 -7.97 18.16 -0.57
C THR A 81 -7.79 18.08 0.94
N ARG A 82 -8.74 18.59 1.73
CA ARG A 82 -8.68 18.48 3.20
C ARG A 82 -8.70 17.02 3.66
N VAL A 83 -9.59 16.20 3.10
CA VAL A 83 -9.66 14.76 3.43
C VAL A 83 -8.36 14.06 3.08
N ILE A 84 -7.81 14.30 1.89
CA ILE A 84 -6.52 13.74 1.45
C ILE A 84 -5.40 14.15 2.40
N CYS A 85 -5.26 15.44 2.72
CA CYS A 85 -4.21 15.94 3.61
C CYS A 85 -4.33 15.36 5.03
N LEU A 86 -5.54 15.29 5.59
CA LEU A 86 -5.75 14.71 6.92
C LEU A 86 -5.48 13.19 6.93
N SER A 87 -5.91 12.46 5.91
CA SER A 87 -5.65 11.02 5.79
C SER A 87 -4.16 10.72 5.62
N ILE A 88 -3.48 11.36 4.66
CA ILE A 88 -2.05 11.13 4.44
C ILE A 88 -1.23 11.58 5.66
N GLY A 89 -1.55 12.74 6.24
CA GLY A 89 -0.84 13.28 7.40
C GLY A 89 -0.99 12.39 8.64
N SER A 90 -2.21 11.91 8.94
CA SER A 90 -2.42 10.98 10.05
C SER A 90 -1.74 9.63 9.83
N SER A 91 -1.76 9.09 8.61
CA SER A 91 -1.01 7.86 8.27
C SER A 91 0.49 8.05 8.42
N ALA A 92 1.04 9.18 7.94
CA ALA A 92 2.46 9.47 8.07
C ALA A 92 2.91 9.55 9.53
N PHE A 93 2.13 10.21 10.39
CA PHE A 93 2.41 10.29 11.81
C PHE A 93 2.46 8.90 12.48
N ILE A 94 1.49 8.03 12.18
CA ILE A 94 1.45 6.67 12.74
C ILE A 94 2.60 5.82 12.22
N TYR A 95 2.89 5.87 10.91
CA TYR A 95 3.97 5.09 10.30
C TYR A 95 5.33 5.50 10.85
N GLU A 96 5.60 6.80 10.97
CA GLU A 96 6.85 7.31 11.53
C GLU A 96 7.01 6.90 12.99
N GLY A 97 5.95 7.04 13.81
CA GLY A 97 5.98 6.64 15.22
C GLY A 97 6.29 5.15 15.41
N ILE A 98 5.63 4.28 14.64
CA ILE A 98 5.88 2.83 14.70
C ILE A 98 7.28 2.49 14.16
N ALA A 99 7.72 3.14 13.08
CA ALA A 99 9.03 2.89 12.48
C ALA A 99 10.17 3.29 13.43
N ILE A 100 10.09 4.46 14.05
CA ILE A 100 11.09 4.93 15.02
C ILE A 100 11.13 4.01 16.24
N LEU A 101 9.98 3.76 16.88
CA LEU A 101 9.94 2.93 18.09
C LEU A 101 10.36 1.47 17.81
N GLY A 102 9.94 0.92 16.68
CA GLY A 102 10.35 -0.41 16.24
C GLY A 102 11.85 -0.50 15.96
N TYR A 103 12.41 0.46 15.25
CA TYR A 103 13.85 0.50 14.97
C TYR A 103 14.69 0.68 16.24
N LEU A 104 14.28 1.56 17.16
CA LEU A 104 14.98 1.76 18.43
C LEU A 104 14.91 0.53 19.36
N SER A 105 13.90 -0.32 19.20
CA SER A 105 13.75 -1.54 20.01
C SER A 105 14.60 -2.73 19.49
N PHE A 106 14.85 -2.80 18.18
CA PHE A 106 15.45 -3.99 17.54
C PHE A 106 16.69 -3.72 16.68
N GLY A 107 17.04 -2.46 16.45
CA GLY A 107 18.23 -2.04 15.71
C GLY A 107 18.27 -2.54 14.27
N LYS A 108 19.48 -2.80 13.76
CA LYS A 108 19.75 -3.21 12.37
C LYS A 108 19.07 -4.51 11.94
N ASN A 109 18.77 -5.40 12.88
CA ASN A 109 18.28 -6.74 12.59
C ASN A 109 16.75 -6.86 12.63
N VAL A 110 16.03 -5.74 12.69
CA VAL A 110 14.57 -5.73 12.72
C VAL A 110 13.97 -6.44 11.50
N LEU A 111 13.05 -7.37 11.75
CA LEU A 111 12.34 -8.06 10.69
C LEU A 111 11.36 -7.13 9.95
N SER A 112 11.11 -7.44 8.67
CA SER A 112 10.11 -6.76 7.83
C SER A 112 8.69 -6.78 8.43
N ASN A 113 8.41 -7.73 9.33
CA ASN A 113 7.19 -7.80 10.12
C ASN A 113 7.53 -7.65 11.61
N VAL A 114 7.51 -6.41 12.11
CA VAL A 114 7.89 -6.08 13.50
C VAL A 114 7.11 -6.85 14.57
N ILE A 115 5.87 -7.26 14.28
CA ILE A 115 5.04 -8.01 15.25
C ILE A 115 5.57 -9.43 15.49
N MET A 116 6.38 -9.96 14.57
CA MET A 116 7.03 -11.27 14.73
C MET A 116 8.25 -11.22 15.65
N GLU A 117 8.82 -10.03 15.85
CA GLU A 117 10.01 -9.84 16.70
C GLU A 117 9.67 -9.97 18.19
N TYR A 118 8.45 -9.58 18.59
CA TYR A 118 8.02 -9.68 19.97
C TYR A 118 7.79 -11.15 20.39
N SER A 119 8.28 -11.47 21.59
CA SER A 119 8.07 -12.79 22.21
C SER A 119 6.59 -13.15 22.30
N SER A 120 6.27 -14.42 22.09
CA SER A 120 4.88 -14.90 22.10
C SER A 120 4.27 -14.82 23.50
N SER A 121 3.44 -13.80 23.72
CA SER A 121 2.56 -13.67 24.89
C SER A 121 1.10 -13.64 24.44
N TYR A 122 0.14 -13.86 25.35
CA TYR A 122 -1.28 -13.75 25.02
C TYR A 122 -1.65 -12.38 24.41
N PHE A 123 -0.97 -11.33 24.84
CA PHE A 123 -1.16 -9.97 24.32
C PHE A 123 -0.66 -9.84 22.88
N VAL A 124 0.55 -10.32 22.57
CA VAL A 124 1.10 -10.32 21.21
C VAL A 124 0.30 -11.26 20.30
N ALA A 125 -0.18 -12.40 20.80
CA ALA A 125 -1.05 -13.31 20.07
C ALA A 125 -2.39 -12.65 19.68
N GLY A 126 -2.98 -11.88 20.61
CA GLY A 126 -4.11 -11.01 20.30
C GLY A 126 -3.79 -10.01 19.18
N GLY A 127 -2.56 -9.51 19.12
CA GLY A 127 -2.11 -8.56 18.09
C GLY A 127 -2.04 -9.20 16.72
N ARG A 128 -1.48 -10.41 16.66
CA ARG A 128 -1.45 -11.23 15.44
C ARG A 128 -2.87 -11.53 14.96
N LEU A 129 -3.81 -11.85 15.86
CA LEU A 129 -5.22 -12.04 15.51
C LEU A 129 -5.87 -10.75 14.98
N ALA A 130 -5.62 -9.61 15.63
CA ALA A 130 -6.12 -8.30 15.19
C ALA A 130 -5.61 -7.94 13.79
N MET A 131 -4.34 -8.22 13.49
CA MET A 131 -3.75 -8.05 12.15
C MET A 131 -4.46 -8.93 11.12
N VAL A 132 -4.75 -10.19 11.44
CA VAL A 132 -5.52 -11.10 10.54
C VAL A 132 -6.91 -10.54 10.25
N ILE A 133 -7.65 -10.11 11.28
CA ILE A 133 -8.98 -9.52 11.12
C ILE A 133 -8.93 -8.28 10.22
N LEU A 134 -7.94 -7.40 10.44
CA LEU A 134 -7.72 -6.21 9.63
C LEU A 134 -7.48 -6.55 8.15
N VAL A 135 -6.62 -7.54 7.87
CA VAL A 135 -6.31 -7.95 6.49
C VAL A 135 -7.54 -8.58 5.83
N VAL A 136 -8.29 -9.41 6.55
CA VAL A 136 -9.53 -10.03 6.04
C VAL A 136 -10.55 -8.98 5.64
N PHE A 137 -10.73 -7.92 6.43
CA PHE A 137 -11.65 -6.83 6.06
C PHE A 137 -11.13 -5.90 4.98
N SER A 138 -9.81 -5.77 4.85
CA SER A 138 -9.19 -4.98 3.79
C SER A 138 -9.22 -5.69 2.43
N TYR A 139 -9.23 -7.03 2.42
CA TYR A 139 -9.18 -7.82 1.17
C TYR A 139 -10.35 -7.54 0.21
N PRO A 140 -11.63 -7.52 0.63
CA PRO A 140 -12.76 -7.17 -0.24
C PRO A 140 -12.63 -5.78 -0.88
N LEU A 141 -12.09 -4.81 -0.15
CA LEU A 141 -11.90 -3.45 -0.64
C LEU A 141 -10.91 -3.40 -1.81
N GLN A 142 -9.90 -4.27 -1.82
CA GLN A 142 -8.90 -4.35 -2.90
C GLN A 142 -9.33 -5.32 -4.02
N ALA A 143 -10.01 -6.41 -3.68
CA ALA A 143 -10.50 -7.39 -4.65
C ALA A 143 -11.56 -6.78 -5.59
N HIS A 144 -12.37 -5.84 -5.09
CA HIS A 144 -13.38 -5.15 -5.89
C HIS A 144 -12.79 -4.34 -7.07
N PRO A 145 -11.88 -3.37 -6.87
CA PRO A 145 -11.23 -2.65 -7.97
C PRO A 145 -10.35 -3.56 -8.84
N CYS A 146 -9.70 -4.58 -8.26
CA CYS A 146 -8.95 -5.57 -9.02
C CYS A 146 -9.86 -6.27 -10.05
N ARG A 147 -11.00 -6.79 -9.61
CA ARG A 147 -11.99 -7.43 -10.50
C ARG A 147 -12.53 -6.44 -11.53
N ALA A 148 -12.89 -5.22 -11.12
CA ALA A 148 -13.41 -4.22 -12.05
C ALA A 148 -12.38 -3.87 -13.16
N SER A 149 -11.09 -3.87 -12.82
CA SER A 149 -10.01 -3.66 -13.78
C SER A 149 -9.88 -4.85 -14.73
N LEU A 150 -9.87 -6.08 -14.21
CA LEU A 150 -9.82 -7.29 -15.04
C LEU A 150 -11.05 -7.43 -15.96
N ASP A 151 -12.24 -7.05 -15.49
CA ASP A 151 -13.46 -7.12 -16.28
C ASP A 151 -13.39 -6.21 -17.51
N LYS A 152 -12.81 -5.01 -17.34
CA LYS A 152 -12.57 -4.05 -18.43
C LYS A 152 -11.45 -4.47 -19.38
N VAL A 153 -10.40 -5.12 -18.88
CA VAL A 153 -9.26 -5.56 -19.70
C VAL A 153 -9.59 -6.83 -20.49
N LEU A 154 -10.30 -7.79 -19.88
CA LEU A 154 -10.61 -9.10 -20.47
C LEU A 154 -12.00 -9.12 -21.15
N GLY A 155 -12.92 -8.25 -20.75
CA GLY A 155 -14.25 -8.16 -21.33
C GLY A 155 -14.27 -7.29 -22.59
N LYS A 156 -14.81 -7.81 -23.69
CA LYS A 156 -15.35 -6.95 -24.75
C LYS A 156 -16.49 -6.13 -24.16
N GLU A 157 -16.53 -4.81 -24.40
CA GLU A 157 -17.43 -3.80 -23.79
C GLU A 157 -18.94 -4.13 -23.76
N LYS A 158 -19.39 -5.19 -24.43
CA LYS A 158 -20.81 -5.59 -24.57
C LYS A 158 -21.17 -6.97 -24.01
N ALA A 159 -20.29 -7.65 -23.27
CA ALA A 159 -20.67 -8.92 -22.64
C ALA A 159 -21.58 -8.65 -21.43
N GLU A 160 -22.81 -9.17 -21.45
CA GLU A 160 -23.70 -9.18 -20.28
C GLU A 160 -22.96 -9.70 -19.05
N ARG A 161 -23.25 -9.12 -17.87
CA ARG A 161 -22.68 -9.56 -16.58
C ARG A 161 -23.17 -10.97 -16.25
N SER A 162 -22.54 -11.96 -16.84
CA SER A 162 -22.77 -13.37 -16.52
C SER A 162 -22.27 -13.66 -15.11
N VAL A 163 -23.13 -14.23 -14.28
CA VAL A 163 -22.81 -14.70 -12.92
C VAL A 163 -21.63 -15.68 -12.98
N PHE A 164 -21.53 -16.48 -14.04
CA PHE A 164 -20.41 -17.39 -14.25
C PHE A 164 -19.07 -16.65 -14.40
N LYS A 165 -19.03 -15.59 -15.22
CA LYS A 165 -17.83 -14.74 -15.37
C LYS A 165 -17.42 -14.14 -14.03
N TYR A 166 -18.41 -13.69 -13.25
CA TYR A 166 -18.19 -13.12 -11.93
C TYR A 166 -17.54 -14.12 -10.95
N PHE A 167 -18.07 -15.35 -10.88
CA PHE A 167 -17.52 -16.42 -10.05
C PHE A 167 -16.13 -16.83 -10.54
N ALA A 168 -15.95 -17.06 -11.84
CA ALA A 168 -14.68 -17.45 -12.42
C ALA A 168 -13.57 -16.45 -12.09
N MET A 169 -13.80 -15.14 -12.30
CA MET A 169 -12.82 -14.11 -11.98
C MET A 169 -12.46 -14.07 -10.49
N THR A 170 -13.46 -14.16 -9.61
CA THR A 170 -13.23 -14.12 -8.16
C THR A 170 -12.41 -15.34 -7.71
N THR A 171 -12.74 -16.53 -8.22
CA THR A 171 -11.99 -17.76 -7.95
C THR A 171 -10.56 -17.68 -8.47
N THR A 172 -10.33 -17.16 -9.67
CA THR A 172 -8.98 -16.95 -10.21
C THR A 172 -8.15 -16.00 -9.34
N ILE A 173 -8.72 -14.87 -8.90
CA ILE A 173 -8.03 -13.93 -8.00
C ILE A 173 -7.63 -14.61 -6.69
N LEU A 174 -8.54 -15.41 -6.09
CA LEU A 174 -8.27 -16.12 -4.84
C LEU A 174 -7.19 -17.19 -4.99
N ILE A 175 -7.24 -18.00 -6.05
CA ILE A 175 -6.24 -19.04 -6.33
C ILE A 175 -4.86 -18.41 -6.54
N LEU A 176 -4.76 -17.36 -7.36
CA LEU A 176 -3.49 -16.67 -7.59
C LEU A 176 -2.94 -16.04 -6.30
N SER A 177 -3.79 -15.41 -5.50
CA SER A 177 -3.38 -14.84 -4.20
C SER A 177 -2.86 -15.92 -3.26
N TYR A 178 -3.50 -17.10 -3.23
CA TYR A 178 -3.06 -18.23 -2.42
C TYR A 178 -1.72 -18.81 -2.90
N ILE A 179 -1.53 -18.95 -4.22
CA ILE A 179 -0.26 -19.41 -4.80
C ILE A 179 0.89 -18.47 -4.41
N VAL A 180 0.68 -17.15 -4.46
CA VAL A 180 1.69 -16.18 -4.02
C VAL A 180 1.99 -16.35 -2.53
N ALA A 181 0.97 -16.54 -1.70
CA ALA A 181 1.12 -16.70 -0.25
C ALA A 181 1.94 -17.95 0.15
N ILE A 182 1.83 -19.06 -0.60
CA ILE A 182 2.62 -20.28 -0.31
C ILE A 182 4.02 -20.26 -0.96
N THR A 183 4.24 -19.47 -2.01
CA THR A 183 5.53 -19.43 -2.71
C THR A 183 6.48 -18.38 -2.15
N VAL A 184 5.96 -17.25 -1.63
CA VAL A 184 6.78 -16.15 -1.13
C VAL A 184 6.58 -15.96 0.36
N THR A 185 7.61 -16.28 1.15
CA THR A 185 7.58 -16.20 2.62
C THR A 185 8.03 -14.84 3.17
N LYS A 186 8.78 -14.05 2.39
CA LYS A 186 9.30 -12.74 2.80
C LYS A 186 8.32 -11.62 2.44
N LEU A 187 7.78 -10.96 3.46
CA LEU A 187 6.80 -9.87 3.29
C LEU A 187 7.40 -8.67 2.53
N ASP A 188 8.63 -8.26 2.84
CA ASP A 188 9.29 -7.12 2.19
C ASP A 188 9.47 -7.32 0.68
N VAL A 189 9.72 -8.56 0.25
CA VAL A 189 9.83 -8.89 -1.17
C VAL A 189 8.51 -8.59 -1.89
N ILE A 190 7.39 -9.12 -1.39
CA ILE A 190 6.08 -8.88 -2.03
C ILE A 190 5.76 -7.37 -2.05
N LEU A 191 5.96 -6.69 -0.92
CA LEU A 191 5.69 -5.26 -0.80
C LEU A 191 6.58 -4.43 -1.74
N SER A 192 7.85 -4.82 -1.94
CA SER A 192 8.75 -4.09 -2.80
C SER A 192 8.42 -4.26 -4.29
N PHE A 193 7.97 -5.44 -4.73
CA PHE A 193 7.47 -5.65 -6.10
C PHE A 193 6.19 -4.87 -6.37
N VAL A 194 5.20 -4.96 -5.48
CA VAL A 194 3.93 -4.25 -5.64
C VAL A 194 4.15 -2.74 -5.62
N GLY A 195 5.03 -2.26 -4.73
CA GLY A 195 5.43 -0.86 -4.65
C GLY A 195 6.12 -0.33 -5.91
N SER A 196 7.10 -1.09 -6.41
CA SER A 196 7.92 -0.66 -7.56
C SER A 196 7.14 -0.70 -8.87
N THR A 197 6.14 -1.58 -8.98
CA THR A 197 5.34 -1.74 -10.20
C THR A 197 4.00 -1.02 -10.10
N GLY A 198 3.03 -1.61 -9.41
CA GLY A 198 1.65 -1.13 -9.35
C GLY A 198 1.53 0.25 -8.71
N SER A 199 2.09 0.42 -7.51
CA SER A 199 2.00 1.70 -6.79
C SER A 199 2.72 2.84 -7.50
N THR A 200 3.93 2.59 -8.03
CA THR A 200 4.68 3.58 -8.81
C THR A 200 3.92 3.99 -10.07
N THR A 201 3.29 3.03 -10.75
CA THR A 201 2.45 3.29 -11.92
C THR A 201 1.26 4.18 -11.58
N ILE A 202 0.50 3.85 -10.53
CA ILE A 202 -0.72 4.58 -10.17
C ILE A 202 -0.42 5.94 -9.54
N SER A 203 0.68 6.07 -8.79
CA SER A 203 0.98 7.29 -8.01
C SER A 203 1.78 8.32 -8.80
N PHE A 204 2.61 7.89 -9.76
CA PHE A 204 3.51 8.79 -10.51
C PHE A 204 3.23 8.78 -12.02
N ILE A 205 3.19 7.59 -12.65
CA ILE A 205 3.13 7.47 -14.12
C ILE A 205 1.75 7.87 -14.66
N LEU A 206 0.68 7.24 -14.19
CA LEU A 206 -0.67 7.47 -14.70
C LEU A 206 -1.16 8.92 -14.49
N PRO A 207 -0.98 9.54 -13.30
CA PRO A 207 -1.38 10.93 -13.10
C PRO A 207 -0.68 11.89 -14.06
N GLY A 208 0.62 11.70 -14.29
CA GLY A 208 1.39 12.51 -15.23
C GLY A 208 0.94 12.32 -16.68
N LEU A 209 0.70 11.08 -17.11
CA LEU A 209 0.18 10.76 -18.44
C LEU A 209 -1.23 11.31 -18.66
N PHE A 210 -2.13 11.17 -17.69
CA PHE A 210 -3.49 11.69 -17.77
C PHE A 210 -3.51 13.22 -17.83
N TYR A 211 -2.71 13.88 -16.99
CA TYR A 211 -2.62 15.35 -17.02
C TYR A 211 -2.07 15.85 -18.36
N TYR A 212 -1.03 15.21 -18.88
CA TYR A 212 -0.48 15.52 -20.20
C TYR A 212 -1.53 15.34 -21.31
N LYS A 213 -2.28 14.22 -21.28
CA LYS A 213 -3.28 13.92 -22.31
C LYS A 213 -4.46 14.89 -22.29
N ILE A 214 -4.87 15.34 -21.11
CA ILE A 214 -5.94 16.35 -20.98
C ILE A 214 -5.50 17.72 -21.53
N HIS A 215 -4.22 18.08 -21.36
CA HIS A 215 -3.66 19.37 -21.80
C HIS A 215 -2.78 19.21 -23.06
N GLU A 216 -3.08 18.24 -23.93
CA GLU A 216 -2.25 17.91 -25.09
C GLU A 216 -2.13 19.09 -26.05
N GLN A 217 -3.25 19.79 -26.28
CA GLN A 217 -3.34 20.95 -27.18
C GLN A 217 -2.89 22.27 -26.54
N ASP A 218 -2.73 22.30 -25.23
CA ASP A 218 -2.28 23.50 -24.53
C ASP A 218 -0.78 23.74 -24.72
N PRO A 219 -0.33 25.01 -24.71
CA PRO A 219 1.08 25.35 -24.72
C PRO A 219 1.81 24.73 -23.52
N TRP A 220 3.13 24.59 -23.63
CA TRP A 220 4.00 24.03 -22.57
C TRP A 220 4.05 24.92 -21.33
N ARG A 221 2.99 24.83 -20.52
CA ARG A 221 2.89 25.45 -19.20
C ARG A 221 3.64 24.61 -18.16
N PRO A 222 4.11 25.22 -17.05
CA PRO A 222 4.85 24.52 -16.01
C PRO A 222 4.12 23.27 -15.48
N GLY A 223 2.78 23.31 -15.35
CA GLY A 223 2.00 22.13 -14.94
C GLY A 223 2.13 20.94 -15.90
N LYS A 224 2.17 21.19 -17.22
CA LYS A 224 2.35 20.14 -18.25
C LYS A 224 3.77 19.57 -18.21
N ILE A 225 4.77 20.43 -18.03
CA ILE A 225 6.17 20.01 -17.86
C ILE A 225 6.32 19.15 -16.61
N MET A 226 5.77 19.60 -15.47
CA MET A 226 5.80 18.85 -14.21
C MET A 226 5.12 17.48 -14.34
N ALA A 227 4.00 17.39 -15.06
CA ALA A 227 3.33 16.12 -15.32
C ALA A 227 4.20 15.13 -16.12
N VAL A 228 4.88 15.60 -17.17
CA VAL A 228 5.80 14.77 -17.95
C VAL A 228 7.00 14.35 -17.11
N VAL A 229 7.59 15.27 -16.35
CA VAL A 229 8.70 14.98 -15.43
C VAL A 229 8.30 13.93 -14.41
N LEU A 230 7.10 14.03 -13.84
CA LEU A 230 6.57 13.06 -12.88
C LEU A 230 6.44 11.65 -13.51
N SER A 231 5.95 11.57 -14.75
CA SER A 231 5.86 10.29 -15.47
C SER A 231 7.22 9.68 -15.76
N VAL A 232 8.18 10.49 -16.23
CA VAL A 232 9.56 10.03 -16.50
C VAL A 232 10.23 9.58 -15.21
N TYR A 233 10.09 10.35 -14.14
CA TYR A 233 10.58 9.98 -12.81
C TYR A 233 10.00 8.65 -12.32
N GLY A 234 8.68 8.45 -12.47
CA GLY A 234 8.03 7.18 -12.14
C GLY A 234 8.57 6.00 -12.96
N LEU A 235 8.82 6.18 -14.25
CA LEU A 235 9.42 5.15 -15.11
C LEU A 235 10.84 4.80 -14.67
N LEU A 236 11.65 5.79 -14.30
CA LEU A 236 13.01 5.59 -13.82
C LEU A 236 13.03 4.85 -12.47
N ILE A 237 12.18 5.24 -11.51
CA ILE A 237 12.03 4.52 -10.24
C ILE A 237 11.60 3.07 -10.50
N MET A 238 10.59 2.87 -11.33
CA MET A 238 10.08 1.54 -11.62
C MET A 238 11.20 0.65 -12.19
N ALA A 239 11.91 1.13 -13.21
CA ALA A 239 13.02 0.37 -13.80
C ALA A 239 14.11 0.07 -12.77
N PHE A 240 14.57 1.09 -12.05
CA PHE A 240 15.70 0.95 -11.13
C PHE A 240 15.36 0.05 -9.93
N CYS A 241 14.25 0.31 -9.25
CA CYS A 241 13.84 -0.46 -8.08
C CYS A 241 13.43 -1.89 -8.45
N LEU A 242 12.77 -2.10 -9.58
CA LEU A 242 12.41 -3.45 -10.03
C LEU A 242 13.66 -4.26 -10.36
N THR A 243 14.61 -3.69 -11.11
CA THR A 243 15.89 -4.35 -11.41
C THR A 243 16.64 -4.69 -10.13
N PHE A 244 16.73 -3.75 -9.18
CA PHE A 244 17.38 -4.00 -7.89
C PHE A 244 16.70 -5.13 -7.09
N ASN A 245 15.37 -5.13 -7.02
CA ASN A 245 14.61 -6.17 -6.33
C ASN A 245 14.78 -7.55 -6.98
N ILE A 246 14.82 -7.63 -8.30
CA ILE A 246 15.09 -8.89 -9.03
C ILE A 246 16.50 -9.37 -8.73
N MET A 247 17.51 -8.49 -8.85
CA MET A 247 18.91 -8.84 -8.54
C MET A 247 19.06 -9.35 -7.11
N ARG A 248 18.40 -8.70 -6.15
CA ARG A 248 18.41 -9.09 -4.73
C ARG A 248 17.82 -10.49 -4.49
N ILE A 249 16.83 -10.92 -5.28
CA ILE A 249 16.31 -12.30 -5.19
C ILE A 249 17.27 -13.29 -5.82
N THR A 250 17.81 -12.99 -7.00
CA THR A 250 18.68 -13.92 -7.73
C THR A 250 20.04 -14.11 -7.06
N SER A 251 20.50 -13.15 -6.26
CA SER A 251 21.76 -13.24 -5.51
C SER A 251 21.68 -14.05 -4.21
N HIS A 252 20.50 -14.59 -3.86
CA HIS A 252 20.26 -15.42 -2.67
C HIS A 252 19.83 -16.83 -3.09
#